data_AF-A0ABD0PGU0-F1
#
_entry.id   AF-A0ABD0PGU0-F1
#
_cell.length_a   1.000
_cell.length_b   1.000
_cell.length_c   1.000
_cell.angle_alpha   90.00
_cell.angle_beta   90.00
_cell.angle_gamma   90.00
#
_symmetry.space_group_name_H-M   'P 1'
#
loop_
_entity.id
_entity.type
_entity.pdbx_description
1 polymer ?
#
loop_
_entity_poly.entity_id
_entity_poly.type
_entity_poly.pdbx_seq_one_letter_code
_entity_poly.pdbx_strand_id
1 'polypeptide(L)' 'ELKHLILEAADGFLFVVSCETGRVVYVSDSVTPVLNQAQSDWLGSSLYDQLHPDDAEKLREQLSTSENNNS' A
#
# COMPACT_ATOMS: atom_id res chain seq x y z
N GLU A 1 -0.37 3.94 -20.65
CA GLU A 1 0.97 4.54 -20.69
C GLU A 1 1.75 4.36 -19.37
N LEU A 2 1.85 5.34 -18.44
CA LEU A 2 2.83 5.26 -17.32
C LEU A 2 2.64 4.08 -16.34
N LYS A 3 1.38 3.70 -16.05
CA LYS A 3 1.07 2.53 -15.20
C LYS A 3 1.66 1.24 -15.76
N HIS A 4 1.62 1.02 -17.08
CA HIS A 4 2.16 -0.19 -17.70
C HIS A 4 3.70 -0.25 -17.59
N LEU A 5 4.39 0.87 -17.81
CA LEU A 5 5.86 0.90 -17.81
C LEU A 5 6.47 0.64 -16.42
N ILE A 6 5.84 1.15 -15.35
CA ILE A 6 6.30 0.91 -13.95
C ILE A 6 6.00 -0.53 -13.52
N LEU A 7 4.83 -1.06 -13.89
CA LEU A 7 4.44 -2.44 -13.61
C LEU A 7 5.35 -3.45 -14.30
N GLU A 8 5.58 -3.28 -15.61
CA GLU A 8 6.30 -4.27 -16.42
C GLU A 8 7.80 -4.34 -16.10
N ALA A 9 8.39 -3.25 -15.59
CA ALA A 9 9.80 -3.21 -15.25
C ALA A 9 10.11 -3.61 -13.80
N ALA A 10 9.13 -3.54 -12.88
CA ALA A 10 9.35 -3.71 -11.45
C ALA A 10 8.46 -4.78 -10.78
N ASP A 11 7.62 -5.48 -11.54
CA ASP A 11 6.59 -6.41 -11.02
C ASP A 11 5.81 -5.80 -9.83
N GLY A 12 5.52 -4.50 -9.92
CA GLY A 12 4.90 -3.72 -8.85
C GLY A 12 3.40 -3.51 -9.06
N PHE A 13 2.71 -3.02 -8.03
CA PHE A 13 1.32 -2.57 -8.13
C PHE A 13 1.14 -1.26 -7.36
N LEU A 14 0.10 -0.50 -7.73
CA LEU A 14 -0.24 0.76 -7.07
C LEU A 14 -1.35 0.54 -6.04
N PHE A 15 -1.20 1.15 -4.87
CA PHE A 15 -2.23 1.22 -3.86
C PHE A 15 -2.20 2.57 -3.14
N VAL A 16 -3.31 2.95 -2.51
CA VAL A 16 -3.45 4.16 -1.70
C VAL A 16 -4.06 3.77 -0.37
N VAL A 17 -3.48 4.29 0.71
CA VAL A 17 -3.94 4.07 2.09
C VAL A 17 -4.28 5.37 2.78
N SER A 18 -5.26 5.33 3.67
CA SER A 18 -5.51 6.39 4.65
C SER A 18 -4.44 6.33 5.73
N CYS A 19 -3.63 7.39 5.88
CA CYS A 19 -2.60 7.43 6.92
C CYS A 19 -3.19 7.42 8.35
N GLU A 20 -4.42 7.91 8.52
CA GLU A 20 -5.09 7.94 9.82
C GLU A 20 -5.53 6.54 10.30
N THR A 21 -6.02 5.71 9.38
CA THR A 21 -6.62 4.40 9.71
C THR A 21 -5.83 3.20 9.21
N GLY A 22 -4.83 3.41 8.35
CA GLY A 22 -4.14 2.35 7.60
C GLY A 22 -5.01 1.67 6.55
N ARG A 23 -6.24 2.16 6.31
CA ARG A 23 -7.21 1.50 5.42
C ARG A 23 -6.87 1.72 3.96
N VAL A 24 -6.88 0.65 3.17
CA VAL A 24 -6.67 0.72 1.72
C VAL A 24 -7.90 1.31 1.05
N VAL A 25 -7.75 2.49 0.43
CA VAL A 25 -8.82 3.21 -0.27
C VAL A 25 -8.80 2.97 -1.78
N TYR A 26 -7.66 2.54 -2.32
CA TYR A 26 -7.51 2.16 -3.72
C TYR A 26 -6.43 1.11 -3.87
N VAL A 27 -6.62 0.20 -4.81
CA VAL A 27 -5.61 -0.78 -5.25
C VAL A 27 -5.81 -1.05 -6.73
N SER A 28 -4.71 -1.14 -7.50
CA SER A 28 -4.76 -1.51 -8.92
C SER A 28 -5.02 -3.00 -9.13
N ASP A 29 -5.61 -3.37 -10.26
CA ASP A 29 -5.84 -4.75 -10.73
C ASP A 29 -4.57 -5.62 -10.75
N SER A 30 -3.43 -4.97 -10.90
CA SER A 30 -2.08 -5.51 -10.88
C SER A 30 -1.69 -6.18 -9.55
N VAL A 31 -2.47 -6.00 -8.47
CA VAL A 31 -2.27 -6.77 -7.23
C VAL A 31 -2.43 -8.28 -7.46
N THR A 32 -3.30 -8.68 -8.39
CA THR A 32 -3.54 -10.10 -8.71
C THR A 32 -2.29 -10.77 -9.30
N PRO A 33 -1.68 -10.29 -10.39
CA PRO A 33 -0.48 -10.92 -10.92
C PRO A 33 0.74 -10.81 -9.99
N VAL A 34 0.81 -9.80 -9.11
CA VAL A 34 1.97 -9.57 -8.23
C VAL A 34 1.90 -10.38 -6.93
N LEU A 35 0.74 -10.38 -6.25
CA LEU A 35 0.57 -11.03 -4.94
C LEU A 35 -0.38 -12.23 -4.97
N ASN A 36 -0.99 -12.53 -6.11
CA ASN A 36 -2.01 -13.58 -6.25
C ASN A 36 -3.21 -13.39 -5.31
N GLN A 37 -3.61 -12.13 -5.08
CA GLN A 37 -4.73 -11.75 -4.23
C GLN A 37 -5.75 -10.91 -5.02
N ALA A 38 -7.03 -11.02 -4.67
CA ALA A 38 -8.07 -10.26 -5.33
C ALA A 38 -8.13 -8.81 -4.81
N GLN A 39 -8.46 -7.86 -5.69
CA GLN A 39 -8.66 -6.46 -5.29
C GLN A 39 -9.75 -6.31 -4.21
N SER A 40 -10.77 -7.16 -4.22
CA SER A 40 -11.84 -7.18 -3.22
C SER A 40 -11.34 -7.42 -1.80
N ASP A 41 -10.26 -8.18 -1.67
CA ASP A 41 -9.72 -8.61 -0.38
C ASP A 41 -8.83 -7.51 0.23
N TRP A 42 -8.29 -6.64 -0.62
CA TRP A 42 -7.50 -5.47 -0.24
C TRP A 42 -8.35 -4.23 -0.02
N LEU A 43 -9.35 -4.00 -0.89
CA LEU A 43 -10.11 -2.77 -0.85
C LEU A 43 -10.92 -2.67 0.44
N GLY A 44 -10.64 -1.65 1.24
CA GLY A 44 -11.28 -1.47 2.55
C GLY A 44 -10.72 -2.37 3.66
N SER A 45 -9.72 -3.21 3.40
CA SER A 45 -8.96 -3.88 4.45
C SER A 45 -7.97 -2.90 5.09
N SER A 46 -7.49 -3.26 6.28
CA SER A 46 -6.33 -2.57 6.87
C SER A 46 -5.07 -3.04 6.16
N LEU A 47 -4.14 -2.12 5.85
CA LEU A 47 -2.83 -2.50 5.31
C LEU A 47 -2.03 -3.33 6.33
N TYR A 48 -2.26 -3.11 7.63
CA TYR A 48 -1.65 -3.89 8.70
C TYR A 48 -2.01 -5.39 8.65
N ASP A 49 -3.18 -5.75 8.10
CA ASP A 49 -3.59 -7.15 7.93
C ASP A 49 -2.84 -7.85 6.79
N GLN A 50 -2.30 -7.06 5.84
CA GLN A 50 -1.57 -7.57 4.68
C GLN A 50 -0.05 -7.67 4.94
N LEU A 51 0.43 -7.09 6.04
CA LEU A 51 1.85 -7.07 6.40
C LEU A 51 2.22 -8.14 7.41
N HIS A 52 3.50 -8.49 7.43
CA HIS A 52 4.05 -9.29 8.51
C HIS A 52 4.03 -8.48 9.83
N PRO A 53 3.71 -9.12 10.99
CA PRO A 53 3.65 -8.42 12.28
C PRO A 53 4.92 -7.63 12.63
N ASP A 54 6.09 -8.15 12.24
CA ASP A 54 7.39 -7.50 12.49
C ASP A 54 7.59 -6.18 11.72
N ASP A 55 6.79 -5.93 10.68
CA ASP A 55 6.87 -4.72 9.86
C ASP A 55 5.74 -3.71 10.18
N ALA A 56 4.80 -4.08 11.05
CA ALA A 56 3.68 -3.22 11.42
C ALA A 56 4.13 -1.92 12.11
N GLU A 57 5.15 -2.00 12.98
CA GLU A 57 5.72 -0.83 13.66
C GLU A 57 6.38 0.12 12.65
N LYS A 58 7.19 -0.40 11.73
CA LYS A 58 7.82 0.39 10.67
C LYS A 58 6.79 1.07 9.77
N LEU A 59 5.73 0.37 9.39
CA LEU A 59 4.66 0.98 8.58
C LEU A 59 4.00 2.13 9.34
N ARG A 60 3.75 1.97 10.63
CA ARG A 60 3.15 3.01 11.47
C ARG A 60 4.02 4.27 11.53
N GLU A 61 5.34 4.12 11.60
CA GLU A 61 6.28 5.25 11.48
C GLU A 61 6.18 5.93 10.12
N GLN A 62 6.12 5.17 9.02
CA GLN A 62 6.00 5.72 7.66
C GLN A 62 4.68 6.45 7.39
N LEU A 63 3.58 6.01 8.02
CA LEU A 63 2.27 6.66 7.92
C LEU A 63 2.11 7.82 8.89
N SER A 64 2.87 7.84 9.99
CA SER A 64 2.91 8.99 10.87
C SER A 64 3.54 10.15 10.10
N THR A 65 2.82 11.27 10.00
CA THR A 65 3.44 12.51 9.54
C THR A 65 4.57 12.82 10.51
N SER A 66 5.81 12.61 10.07
CA SER A 66 6.90 13.42 10.60
C SER A 66 6.51 14.84 10.24
N GLU A 67 5.96 15.58 11.20
CA GLU A 67 6.04 17.03 11.16
C GLU A 67 7.53 17.33 11.03
N ASN A 68 7.99 17.51 9.79
CA ASN A 68 9.19 18.27 9.53
C ASN A 68 8.78 19.71 9.91
N ASN A 69 8.80 20.00 11.22
CA ASN A 69 8.70 21.33 11.79
C ASN A 69 9.95 22.08 11.33
N ASN A 70 9.94 22.48 10.07
CA ASN A 70 10.94 23.33 9.45
C ASN A 70 10.72 24.72 10.05
N SER A 71 11.36 24.94 11.20
CA SER A 71 11.51 26.24 11.84
C SER A 71 12.24 27.22 10.91
#